data_AF-A0A416HLI2-F1
#
_entry.id   AF-A0A416HLI2-F1
#
_cell.length_a   1.000
_cell.length_b   1.000
_cell.length_c   1.000
_cell.angle_alpha   90.00
_cell.angle_beta   90.00
_cell.angle_gamma   90.00
#
_symmetry.space_group_name_H-M   'P 1'
#
loop_
_entity.id
_entity.type
_entity.pdbx_description
1 polymer ?
#
loop_
_entity_poly.entity_id
_entity_poly.type
_entity_poly.pdbx_seq_one_letter_code
_entity_poly.pdbx_strand_id
1 'polypeptide(L)'
;MNIFKTTGDILGCRDGDLAESSLHSFFTLAKQVRMQLGKRGYLLDNYLSLFFEAVNNSLTTDTSEEGMGSAETYQALCDQVLKNTDLQGGSPFAAKLGDILKEHPFISSFQESDTQRELLFAFAADIFLDEAVTQFFTEQKDSMSNTLDIIKLGDLYRQIEAIVGEPMAETLNLRLKQTFLIAPLAAVFRQAFTHSLLFKLTHRDSETSRQVFQLLLDNFAPPTEAGTSLP
;
A
#
# COMPACT_ATOMS: atom_id res chain seq x y z
N MET A 1 -22.11 -4.57 -12.09
CA MET A 1 -22.17 -3.20 -12.63
C MET A 1 -20.75 -2.78 -12.96
N ASN A 2 -20.45 -2.33 -14.19
CA ASN A 2 -19.10 -1.84 -14.51
C ASN A 2 -18.89 -0.44 -13.90
N ILE A 3 -17.88 -0.32 -13.03
CA ILE A 3 -17.52 0.93 -12.34
C ILE A 3 -16.49 1.76 -13.13
N PHE A 4 -15.83 1.20 -14.13
CA PHE A 4 -14.85 1.88 -14.99
C PHE A 4 -15.51 2.28 -16.31
N LYS A 5 -16.08 3.49 -16.36
CA LYS A 5 -16.85 4.02 -17.50
C LYS A 5 -16.10 5.08 -18.29
N THR A 6 -15.17 5.76 -17.65
CA THR A 6 -14.41 6.88 -18.19
C THR A 6 -12.94 6.76 -17.82
N THR A 7 -12.07 7.46 -18.55
CA THR A 7 -10.65 7.58 -18.17
C THR A 7 -10.47 8.22 -16.79
N GLY A 8 -11.42 9.07 -16.37
CA GLY A 8 -11.42 9.66 -15.02
C GLY A 8 -11.58 8.64 -13.90
N ASP A 9 -12.23 7.49 -14.17
CA ASP A 9 -12.36 6.43 -13.17
C ASP A 9 -11.03 5.70 -12.92
N ILE A 10 -10.05 5.84 -13.82
CA ILE A 10 -8.69 5.28 -13.70
C ILE A 10 -7.71 6.34 -13.19
N LEU A 11 -7.76 7.56 -13.75
CA LEU A 11 -6.86 8.66 -13.39
C LEU A 11 -7.21 9.28 -12.03
N GLY A 12 -8.41 9.03 -11.51
CA GLY A 12 -9.02 9.81 -10.46
C GLY A 12 -9.78 11.02 -11.03
N CYS A 13 -10.81 11.45 -10.30
CA CYS A 13 -11.56 12.63 -10.69
C CYS A 13 -10.68 13.88 -10.57
N ARG A 14 -10.77 14.77 -11.57
CA ARG A 14 -10.28 16.14 -11.46
C ARG A 14 -11.29 16.89 -10.59
N ASP A 15 -11.30 16.60 -9.30
CA ASP A 15 -12.43 16.94 -8.43
C ASP A 15 -12.73 18.44 -8.45
N GLY A 16 -13.94 18.78 -8.89
CA GLY A 16 -14.51 20.11 -8.78
C GLY A 16 -14.79 20.54 -7.33
N ASP A 17 -14.67 19.61 -6.38
CA ASP A 17 -14.83 19.83 -4.94
C ASP A 17 -13.53 20.27 -4.22
N LEU A 18 -12.40 20.35 -4.94
CA LEU A 18 -11.11 20.80 -4.38
C LEU A 18 -11.08 22.29 -3.96
N ALA A 19 -12.15 23.06 -4.23
CA ALA A 19 -12.24 24.45 -3.80
C ALA A 19 -12.15 24.59 -2.27
N GLU A 20 -12.72 23.64 -1.51
CA GLU A 20 -12.63 23.61 -0.05
C GLU A 20 -11.29 23.08 0.49
N SER A 21 -10.53 22.33 -0.32
CA SER A 21 -9.21 21.78 0.01
C SER A 21 -8.05 22.54 -0.63
N SER A 22 -8.25 23.82 -0.99
CA SER A 22 -7.16 24.65 -1.47
C SER A 22 -6.19 25.03 -0.34
N LEU A 23 -4.91 25.22 -0.66
CA LEU A 23 -3.94 25.73 0.33
C LEU A 23 -4.39 27.07 0.94
N HIS A 24 -5.05 27.92 0.14
CA HIS A 24 -5.59 29.19 0.61
C HIS A 24 -6.71 29.00 1.65
N SER A 25 -7.64 28.07 1.40
CA SER A 25 -8.73 27.78 2.35
C SER A 25 -8.17 27.20 3.65
N PHE A 26 -7.15 26.34 3.57
CA PHE A 26 -6.45 25.79 4.73
C PHE A 26 -5.80 26.89 5.58
N PHE A 27 -4.95 27.74 5.01
CA PHE A 27 -4.28 28.80 5.78
C PHE A 27 -5.24 29.85 6.32
N THR A 28 -6.36 30.09 5.64
CA THR A 28 -7.44 30.95 6.15
C THR A 28 -8.05 30.37 7.42
N LEU A 29 -8.38 29.07 7.42
CA LEU A 29 -8.88 28.37 8.62
C LEU A 29 -7.82 28.35 9.73
N ALA A 30 -6.58 27.98 9.42
CA ALA A 30 -5.49 27.96 10.41
C ALA A 30 -5.28 29.34 11.04
N LYS A 31 -5.37 30.43 10.26
CA LYS A 31 -5.32 31.80 10.78
C LYS A 31 -6.49 32.09 11.73
N GLN A 32 -7.71 31.67 11.41
CA GLN A 32 -8.87 31.83 12.29
C GLN A 32 -8.69 31.07 13.62
N VAL A 33 -8.22 29.82 13.56
CA VAL A 33 -7.85 29.03 14.75
C VAL A 33 -6.81 29.77 15.59
N ARG A 34 -5.72 30.22 14.97
CA ARG A 34 -4.66 30.97 15.66
C ARG A 34 -5.17 32.24 16.33
N MET A 35 -6.08 32.96 15.69
CA MET A 35 -6.71 34.17 16.24
C MET A 35 -7.57 33.86 17.46
N GLN A 36 -8.38 32.80 17.43
CA GLN A 36 -9.19 32.37 18.58
C GLN A 36 -8.34 31.91 19.76
N LEU A 37 -7.22 31.23 19.50
CA LEU A 37 -6.25 30.85 20.53
C LEU A 37 -5.58 32.06 21.19
N GLY A 38 -5.55 33.22 20.52
CA GLY A 38 -5.00 34.47 21.04
C GLY A 38 -3.54 34.31 21.49
N LYS A 39 -3.25 34.59 22.77
CA LYS A 39 -1.90 34.42 23.35
C LYS A 39 -1.39 32.98 23.31
N ARG A 40 -2.29 32.00 23.16
CA ARG A 40 -1.96 30.57 23.02
C ARG A 40 -1.85 30.11 21.56
N GLY A 41 -1.75 31.05 20.60
CA GLY A 41 -1.59 30.73 19.18
C GLY A 41 -0.38 29.82 18.87
N TYR A 42 0.65 29.83 19.74
CA TYR A 42 1.80 28.93 19.64
C TYR A 42 1.42 27.44 19.72
N LEU A 43 0.26 27.09 20.31
CA LEU A 43 -0.22 25.70 20.34
C LEU A 43 -0.46 25.18 18.93
N LEU A 44 -1.11 26.00 18.08
CA LEU A 44 -1.32 25.66 16.68
C LEU A 44 0.00 25.65 15.91
N ASP A 45 0.87 26.63 16.14
CA ASP A 45 2.17 26.69 15.45
C ASP A 45 2.98 25.41 15.71
N ASN A 46 3.03 24.96 16.97
CA ASN A 46 3.71 23.71 17.35
C ASN A 46 3.02 22.46 16.78
N TYR A 47 1.68 22.43 16.80
CA TYR A 47 0.90 21.31 16.26
C TYR A 47 1.18 21.12 14.76
N LEU A 48 1.13 22.23 14.01
CA LEU A 48 1.41 22.24 12.57
C LEU A 48 2.87 21.90 12.27
N SER A 49 3.83 22.39 13.07
CA SER A 49 5.26 22.04 12.89
C SER A 49 5.48 20.53 13.00
N LEU A 50 5.00 19.91 14.09
CA LEU A 50 5.13 18.46 14.29
C LEU A 50 4.45 17.66 13.18
N PHE A 51 3.25 18.07 12.77
CA PHE A 51 2.54 17.42 11.68
C PHE A 51 3.31 17.54 10.35
N PHE A 52 3.75 18.76 9.98
CA PHE A 52 4.47 18.98 8.72
C PHE A 52 5.82 18.25 8.69
N GLU A 53 6.56 18.25 9.79
CA GLU A 53 7.81 17.49 9.91
C GLU A 53 7.58 15.98 9.72
N ALA A 54 6.54 15.42 10.36
CA ALA A 54 6.22 14.00 10.22
C ALA A 54 5.84 13.61 8.78
N VAL A 55 4.98 14.42 8.14
CA VAL A 55 4.53 14.16 6.77
C VAL A 55 5.66 14.37 5.76
N ASN A 56 6.49 15.39 5.94
CA ASN A 56 7.59 15.68 5.02
C ASN A 56 8.71 14.62 5.04
N ASN A 57 8.93 13.97 6.19
CA ASN A 57 9.90 12.86 6.29
C ASN A 57 9.37 11.53 5.75
N SER A 58 8.08 11.47 5.38
CA SER A 58 7.42 10.28 4.88
C SER A 58 7.10 10.40 3.39
N LEU A 59 8.14 10.39 2.55
CA LEU A 59 8.00 10.64 1.12
C LEU A 59 7.35 9.44 0.41
N THR A 60 6.32 9.74 -0.40
CA THR A 60 5.59 8.72 -1.18
C THR A 60 6.47 8.08 -2.26
N THR A 61 7.47 8.79 -2.78
CA THR A 61 8.45 8.26 -3.73
C THR A 61 9.24 7.12 -3.11
N ASP A 62 9.79 7.34 -1.93
CA ASP A 62 10.65 6.39 -1.23
C ASP A 62 9.83 5.16 -0.82
N THR A 63 8.60 5.38 -0.32
CA THR A 63 7.65 4.29 -0.03
C THR A 63 7.28 3.49 -1.28
N SER A 64 7.17 4.14 -2.44
CA SER A 64 6.91 3.45 -3.71
C SER A 64 8.11 2.62 -4.15
N GLU A 65 9.32 3.16 -4.05
CA GLU A 65 10.56 2.44 -4.36
C GLU A 65 10.74 1.23 -3.44
N GLU A 66 10.45 1.37 -2.15
CA GLU A 66 10.49 0.28 -1.17
C GLU A 66 9.49 -0.84 -1.51
N GLY A 67 8.27 -0.49 -1.91
CA GLY A 67 7.25 -1.46 -2.33
C GLY A 67 7.67 -2.23 -3.59
N MET A 68 8.28 -1.55 -4.57
CA MET A 68 8.85 -2.21 -5.77
C MET A 68 10.05 -3.10 -5.41
N GLY A 69 10.99 -2.59 -4.62
CA GLY A 69 12.19 -3.33 -4.20
C GLY A 69 11.87 -4.57 -3.37
N SER A 70 10.81 -4.52 -2.55
CA SER A 70 10.27 -5.70 -1.86
C SER A 70 9.82 -6.77 -2.86
N ALA A 71 9.04 -6.39 -3.88
CA ALA A 71 8.60 -7.33 -4.91
C ALA A 71 9.79 -7.93 -5.71
N GLU A 72 10.81 -7.14 -6.01
CA GLU A 72 12.04 -7.62 -6.67
C GLU A 72 12.79 -8.65 -5.82
N THR A 73 12.82 -8.45 -4.50
CA THR A 73 13.43 -9.40 -3.55
C THR A 73 12.71 -10.75 -3.58
N TYR A 74 11.38 -10.75 -3.56
CA TYR A 74 10.60 -11.99 -3.68
C TYR A 74 10.70 -12.63 -5.07
N GLN A 75 10.85 -11.84 -6.12
CA GLN A 75 11.12 -12.36 -7.46
C GLN A 75 12.46 -13.11 -7.50
N ALA A 76 13.52 -12.53 -6.92
CA ALA A 76 14.83 -13.19 -6.82
C ALA A 76 14.75 -14.49 -6.00
N LEU A 77 13.90 -14.54 -4.97
CA LEU A 77 13.65 -15.76 -4.22
C LEU A 77 12.96 -16.84 -5.07
N CYS A 78 11.99 -16.47 -5.92
CA CYS A 78 11.38 -17.40 -6.87
C CYS A 78 12.43 -17.99 -7.83
N ASP A 79 13.32 -17.15 -8.37
CA ASP A 79 14.43 -17.59 -9.23
C ASP A 79 15.35 -18.59 -8.51
N GLN A 80 15.65 -18.36 -7.22
CA GLN A 80 16.48 -19.26 -6.42
C GLN A 80 15.82 -20.62 -6.23
N VAL A 81 14.52 -20.64 -5.87
CA VAL A 81 13.77 -21.87 -5.63
C VAL A 81 13.62 -22.69 -6.92
N LEU A 82 13.36 -22.05 -8.06
CA LEU A 82 13.25 -22.73 -9.35
C LEU A 82 14.59 -23.33 -9.82
N LYS A 83 15.72 -22.71 -9.50
CA LYS A 83 17.06 -23.21 -9.85
C LYS A 83 17.56 -24.31 -8.90
N ASN A 84 17.17 -24.27 -7.63
CA ASN A 84 17.66 -25.18 -6.60
C ASN A 84 16.50 -25.77 -5.78
N THR A 85 15.97 -26.91 -6.22
CA THR A 85 14.85 -27.61 -5.55
C THR A 85 15.20 -28.09 -4.13
N ASP A 86 16.49 -28.21 -3.81
CA ASP A 86 17.02 -28.65 -2.50
C ASP A 86 17.09 -27.52 -1.45
N LEU A 87 16.60 -26.31 -1.75
CA LEU A 87 16.49 -25.21 -0.77
C LEU A 87 15.45 -25.46 0.34
N GLN A 88 14.97 -26.70 0.51
CA GLN A 88 14.08 -27.09 1.61
C GLN A 88 14.75 -27.01 3.00
N GLY A 89 16.05 -26.71 3.08
CA GLY A 89 16.75 -26.28 4.30
C GLY A 89 16.94 -24.76 4.44
N GLY A 90 16.38 -23.96 3.54
CA GLY A 90 16.50 -22.50 3.47
C GLY A 90 15.49 -21.73 4.33
N SER A 91 15.33 -20.43 4.06
CA SER A 91 14.40 -19.55 4.81
C SER A 91 12.95 -20.09 4.79
N PRO A 92 12.10 -19.76 5.78
CA PRO A 92 10.69 -20.20 5.82
C PRO A 92 9.90 -19.91 4.54
N PHE A 93 10.27 -18.86 3.80
CA PHE A 93 9.66 -18.54 2.51
C PHE A 93 10.05 -19.51 1.39
N ALA A 94 11.31 -19.97 1.34
CA ALA A 94 11.73 -20.95 0.34
C ALA A 94 10.94 -22.26 0.49
N ALA A 95 10.64 -22.68 1.72
CA ALA A 95 9.80 -23.85 1.99
C ALA A 95 8.37 -23.65 1.46
N LYS A 96 7.73 -22.51 1.76
CA LYS A 96 6.38 -22.19 1.26
C LYS A 96 6.31 -22.19 -0.27
N LEU A 97 7.32 -21.65 -0.96
CA LEU A 97 7.39 -21.68 -2.42
C LEU A 97 7.58 -23.09 -2.97
N GLY A 98 8.38 -23.91 -2.29
CA GLY A 98 8.52 -25.32 -2.62
C GLY A 98 7.19 -26.08 -2.49
N ASP A 99 6.37 -25.76 -1.49
CA ASP A 99 5.05 -26.36 -1.31
C ASP A 99 4.07 -25.92 -2.41
N ILE A 100 4.07 -24.64 -2.80
CA ILE A 100 3.30 -24.15 -3.95
C ILE A 100 3.67 -24.92 -5.23
N LEU A 101 4.95 -25.18 -5.49
CA LEU A 101 5.38 -25.96 -6.66
C LEU A 101 4.91 -27.42 -6.61
N LYS A 102 4.83 -28.03 -5.42
CA LYS A 102 4.29 -29.39 -5.24
C LYS A 102 2.77 -29.42 -5.47
N GLU A 103 2.05 -28.42 -4.98
CA GLU A 103 0.60 -28.29 -5.13
C GLU A 103 0.20 -27.94 -6.57
N HIS A 104 1.06 -27.20 -7.28
CA HIS A 104 0.83 -26.72 -8.64
C HIS A 104 1.94 -27.15 -9.61
N PRO A 105 2.03 -28.46 -9.93
CA PRO A 105 3.11 -29.01 -10.76
C PRO A 105 3.12 -28.46 -12.19
N PHE A 106 2.02 -27.88 -12.66
CA PHE A 106 1.93 -27.25 -13.98
C PHE A 106 2.88 -26.06 -14.13
N ILE A 107 3.24 -25.38 -13.03
CA ILE A 107 4.21 -24.27 -13.06
C ILE A 107 5.54 -24.77 -13.63
N SER A 108 6.02 -25.92 -13.18
CA SER A 108 7.28 -26.53 -13.65
C SER A 108 7.17 -27.23 -15.01
N SER A 109 5.98 -27.26 -15.63
CA SER A 109 5.78 -27.91 -16.95
C SER A 109 6.14 -27.02 -18.13
N PHE A 110 6.22 -25.70 -17.93
CA PHE A 110 6.68 -24.75 -18.94
C PHE A 110 8.19 -24.86 -19.13
N GLN A 111 8.67 -24.65 -20.35
CA GLN A 111 10.09 -24.64 -20.74
C GLN A 111 10.77 -23.33 -20.33
N GLU A 112 10.09 -22.19 -20.47
CA GLU A 112 10.68 -20.89 -20.19
C GLU A 112 10.75 -20.58 -18.69
N SER A 113 11.95 -20.39 -18.16
CA SER A 113 12.17 -20.07 -16.75
C SER A 113 11.48 -18.79 -16.30
N ASP A 114 11.36 -17.81 -17.20
CA ASP A 114 10.64 -16.56 -16.92
C ASP A 114 9.16 -16.82 -16.67
N THR A 115 8.52 -17.68 -17.49
CA THR A 115 7.11 -18.04 -17.31
C THR A 115 6.90 -18.80 -16.00
N GLN A 116 7.78 -19.75 -15.69
CA GLN A 116 7.72 -20.46 -14.40
C GLN A 116 7.83 -19.49 -13.22
N ARG A 117 8.75 -18.52 -13.28
CA ARG A 117 8.95 -17.51 -12.23
C ARG A 117 7.73 -16.62 -12.07
N GLU A 118 7.18 -16.10 -13.17
CA GLU A 118 6.03 -15.20 -13.08
C GLU A 118 4.78 -15.93 -12.56
N LEU A 119 4.61 -17.21 -12.90
CA LEU A 119 3.56 -18.06 -12.32
C LEU A 119 3.77 -18.28 -10.82
N LEU A 120 4.97 -18.73 -10.42
CA LEU A 120 5.28 -18.98 -9.01
C LEU A 120 5.08 -17.72 -8.15
N PHE A 121 5.54 -16.57 -8.63
CA PHE A 121 5.34 -15.31 -7.95
C PHE A 121 3.85 -14.98 -7.81
N ALA A 122 3.07 -15.13 -8.88
CA ALA A 122 1.66 -14.81 -8.86
C ALA A 122 0.87 -15.72 -7.90
N PHE A 123 1.21 -17.02 -7.79
CA PHE A 123 0.63 -17.91 -6.78
C PHE A 123 1.00 -17.52 -5.35
N ALA A 124 2.24 -17.08 -5.15
CA ALA A 124 2.73 -16.68 -3.84
C ALA A 124 2.40 -15.22 -3.47
N ALA A 125 1.72 -14.48 -4.35
CA ALA A 125 1.56 -13.03 -4.25
C ALA A 125 0.89 -12.58 -2.95
N ASP A 126 -0.13 -13.31 -2.48
CA ASP A 126 -0.82 -13.00 -1.23
C ASP A 126 0.11 -13.12 -0.02
N ILE A 127 0.93 -14.18 0.02
CA ILE A 127 1.89 -14.42 1.10
C ILE A 127 2.99 -13.37 1.08
N PHE A 128 3.49 -13.02 -0.10
CA PHE A 128 4.53 -11.99 -0.24
C PHE A 128 4.00 -10.61 0.15
N LEU A 129 2.81 -10.24 -0.30
CA LEU A 129 2.23 -8.94 -0.02
C LEU A 129 1.93 -8.76 1.47
N ASP A 130 1.39 -9.79 2.13
CA ASP A 130 1.09 -9.75 3.57
C ASP A 130 2.35 -9.52 4.41
N GLU A 131 3.42 -10.26 4.11
CA GLU A 131 4.70 -10.11 4.78
C GLU A 131 5.35 -8.75 4.49
N ALA A 132 5.40 -8.35 3.22
CA ALA A 132 5.99 -7.08 2.81
C ALA A 132 5.31 -5.89 3.50
N VAL A 133 3.97 -5.92 3.56
CA VAL A 133 3.19 -4.89 4.24
C VAL A 133 3.43 -4.91 5.75
N THR A 134 3.53 -6.09 6.36
CA THR A 134 3.81 -6.24 7.80
C THR A 134 5.19 -5.70 8.17
N GLN A 135 6.21 -6.01 7.37
CA GLN A 135 7.55 -5.49 7.53
C GLN A 135 7.58 -3.97 7.37
N PHE A 136 6.98 -3.46 6.28
CA PHE A 136 6.84 -2.02 6.03
C PHE A 136 6.21 -1.29 7.22
N PHE A 137 5.11 -1.79 7.78
CA PHE A 137 4.49 -1.16 8.94
C PHE A 137 5.39 -1.15 10.18
N THR A 138 6.17 -2.21 10.38
CA THR A 138 7.11 -2.30 11.50
C THR A 138 8.22 -1.26 11.36
N GLU A 139 8.86 -1.21 10.19
CA GLU A 139 9.93 -0.26 9.89
C GLU A 139 9.45 1.19 9.93
N GLN A 140 8.27 1.47 9.36
CA GLN A 140 7.70 2.81 9.39
C GLN A 140 7.26 3.25 10.78
N LYS A 141 6.78 2.34 11.63
CA LYS A 141 6.46 2.66 13.02
C LYS A 141 7.73 3.03 13.79
N ASP A 142 8.80 2.28 13.60
CA ASP A 142 10.07 2.55 14.25
C ASP A 142 10.69 3.87 13.76
N SER A 143 10.69 4.11 12.44
CA SER A 143 11.12 5.37 11.82
C SER A 143 10.31 6.57 12.34
N MET A 144 8.98 6.48 12.30
CA MET A 144 8.07 7.54 12.74
C MET A 144 8.24 7.85 14.23
N SER A 145 8.54 6.85 15.07
CA SER A 145 8.76 7.06 16.51
C SER A 145 9.97 7.95 16.81
N ASN A 146 10.94 8.03 15.90
CA ASN A 146 12.11 8.90 16.02
C ASN A 146 11.84 10.35 15.59
N THR A 147 10.80 10.57 14.79
CA THR A 147 10.51 11.87 14.18
C THR A 147 9.27 12.54 14.80
N LEU A 148 8.26 11.75 15.18
CA LEU A 148 6.98 12.25 15.65
C LEU A 148 6.72 11.83 17.10
N ASP A 149 6.70 12.82 17.99
CA ASP A 149 6.11 12.67 19.31
C ASP A 149 4.57 12.70 19.21
N ILE A 150 3.99 11.53 18.96
CA ILE A 150 2.55 11.37 18.78
C ILE A 150 1.76 11.74 20.04
N ILE A 151 2.35 11.58 21.22
CA ILE A 151 1.73 11.95 22.51
C ILE A 151 1.61 13.47 22.58
N LYS A 152 2.71 14.18 22.30
CA LYS A 152 2.71 15.65 22.26
C LYS A 152 1.78 16.20 21.18
N LEU A 153 1.74 15.58 19.99
CA LEU A 153 0.81 15.98 18.93
C LEU A 153 -0.65 15.87 19.41
N GLY A 154 -1.00 14.77 20.08
CA GLY A 154 -2.33 14.57 20.68
C GLY A 154 -2.64 15.56 21.81
N ASP A 155 -1.67 15.86 22.66
CA ASP A 155 -1.82 16.85 23.73
C ASP A 155 -2.04 18.27 23.21
N LEU A 156 -1.34 18.65 22.14
CA LEU A 156 -1.54 19.93 21.48
C LEU A 156 -2.94 20.01 20.85
N TYR A 157 -3.39 18.94 20.18
CA TYR A 157 -4.73 18.88 19.62
C TYR A 157 -5.81 19.09 20.69
N ARG A 158 -5.75 18.33 21.80
CA ARG A 158 -6.70 18.46 22.91
C ARG A 158 -6.74 19.86 23.51
N GLN A 159 -5.59 20.54 23.61
CA GLN A 159 -5.53 21.91 24.08
C GLN A 159 -6.11 22.92 23.09
N ILE A 160 -5.91 22.71 21.79
CA ILE A 160 -6.52 23.54 20.74
C ILE A 160 -8.04 23.36 20.79
N GLU A 161 -8.51 22.11 20.75
CA GLU A 161 -9.91 21.71 20.81
C GLU A 161 -10.64 22.32 22.01
N ALA A 162 -10.03 22.26 23.20
CA ALA A 162 -10.62 22.84 24.42
C ALA A 162 -10.86 24.36 24.35
N ILE A 163 -10.19 25.08 23.45
CA ILE A 163 -10.32 26.53 23.29
C ILE A 163 -11.23 26.89 22.11
N VAL A 164 -11.06 26.22 20.97
CA VAL A 164 -11.76 26.56 19.73
C VAL A 164 -13.03 25.73 19.48
N GLY A 165 -13.23 24.68 20.28
CA GLY A 165 -14.30 23.71 20.12
C GLY A 165 -13.97 22.59 19.13
N GLU A 166 -14.56 21.42 19.39
CA GLU A 166 -14.44 20.20 18.57
C GLU A 166 -14.71 20.43 17.08
N PRO A 167 -15.82 21.09 16.65
CA PRO A 167 -16.11 21.21 15.21
C PRO A 167 -15.01 21.91 14.42
N MET A 168 -14.39 22.94 15.01
CA MET A 168 -13.35 23.72 14.32
C MET A 168 -12.00 22.98 14.32
N ALA A 169 -11.69 22.27 15.42
CA ALA A 169 -10.50 21.43 15.51
C ALA A 169 -10.56 20.23 14.57
N GLU A 170 -11.71 19.56 14.46
CA GLU A 170 -11.94 18.49 13.49
C GLU A 170 -11.82 18.98 12.04
N THR A 171 -12.44 20.13 11.73
CA THR A 171 -12.34 20.72 10.38
C THR A 171 -10.89 21.02 10.02
N LEU A 172 -10.08 21.50 10.97
CA LEU A 172 -8.64 21.72 10.76
C LEU A 172 -7.92 20.40 10.42
N ASN A 173 -8.14 19.34 11.19
CA ASN A 173 -7.51 18.03 10.95
C ASN A 173 -7.94 17.42 9.62
N LEU A 174 -9.22 17.52 9.27
CA LEU A 174 -9.72 17.00 8.01
C LEU A 174 -9.03 17.70 6.83
N ARG A 175 -8.88 19.03 6.89
CA ARG A 175 -8.16 19.79 5.86
C ARG A 175 -6.67 19.45 5.81
N LEU A 176 -6.02 19.21 6.94
CA LEU A 176 -4.63 18.74 6.96
C LEU A 176 -4.50 17.41 6.22
N LYS A 177 -5.36 16.45 6.54
CA LYS A 177 -5.36 15.13 5.88
C LYS A 177 -5.61 15.26 4.38
N GLN A 178 -6.63 16.00 3.97
CA GLN A 178 -6.98 16.17 2.56
C GLN A 178 -5.91 16.93 1.75
N THR A 179 -5.18 17.84 2.39
CA THR A 179 -4.17 18.68 1.71
C THR A 179 -2.81 18.01 1.65
N PHE A 180 -2.38 17.35 2.73
CA PHE A 180 -1.00 16.88 2.90
C PHE A 180 -0.86 15.35 2.99
N LEU A 181 -1.97 14.61 3.15
CA LEU A 181 -1.99 13.14 3.23
C LEU A 181 -2.93 12.55 2.17
N ILE A 182 -2.79 13.02 0.93
CA ILE A 182 -3.64 12.63 -0.21
C ILE A 182 -3.63 11.11 -0.41
N ALA A 183 -2.46 10.49 -0.35
CA ALA A 183 -2.29 9.04 -0.44
C ALA A 183 -1.66 8.52 0.86
N PRO A 184 -2.35 7.63 1.62
CA PRO A 184 -1.73 6.94 2.75
C PRO A 184 -0.54 6.09 2.30
N LEU A 185 0.58 6.15 3.02
CA LEU A 185 1.82 5.45 2.64
C LEU A 185 1.62 3.95 2.42
N ALA A 186 0.86 3.28 3.28
CA ALA A 186 0.55 1.86 3.13
C ALA A 186 -0.21 1.55 1.82
N ALA A 187 -1.03 2.48 1.32
CA ALA A 187 -1.68 2.34 0.03
C ALA A 187 -0.68 2.53 -1.13
N VAL A 188 0.24 3.50 -1.00
CA VAL A 188 1.33 3.72 -1.97
C VAL A 188 2.23 2.48 -2.07
N PHE A 189 2.68 1.95 -0.93
CA PHE A 189 3.50 0.74 -0.87
C PHE A 189 2.80 -0.45 -1.55
N ARG A 190 1.54 -0.72 -1.19
CA ARG A 190 0.75 -1.80 -1.79
C ARG A 190 0.54 -1.58 -3.29
N GLN A 191 0.28 -0.35 -3.73
CA GLN A 191 0.11 -0.04 -5.14
C GLN A 191 1.40 -0.29 -5.92
N ALA A 192 2.55 0.09 -5.36
CA ALA A 192 3.86 -0.14 -5.94
C ALA A 192 4.19 -1.63 -6.04
N PHE A 193 3.97 -2.39 -4.97
CA PHE A 193 4.14 -3.85 -4.96
C PHE A 193 3.23 -4.53 -5.99
N THR A 194 1.93 -4.18 -6.00
CA THR A 194 0.96 -4.76 -6.94
C THR A 194 1.20 -4.34 -8.38
N HIS A 195 1.83 -3.19 -8.63
CA HIS A 195 2.31 -2.83 -9.96
C HIS A 195 3.36 -3.82 -10.48
N SER A 196 4.29 -4.24 -9.61
CA SER A 196 5.20 -5.34 -9.95
C SER A 196 4.43 -6.62 -10.28
N LEU A 197 3.40 -6.99 -9.52
CA LEU A 197 2.55 -8.15 -9.84
C LEU A 197 1.82 -8.00 -11.19
N LEU A 198 1.31 -6.81 -11.52
CA LEU A 198 0.66 -6.55 -12.82
C LEU A 198 1.61 -6.79 -14.00
N PHE A 199 2.89 -6.43 -13.85
CA PHE A 199 3.91 -6.72 -14.86
C PHE A 199 4.03 -8.24 -15.10
N LYS A 200 3.94 -9.05 -14.05
CA LYS A 200 4.00 -10.52 -14.11
C LYS A 200 2.76 -11.11 -14.74
N LEU A 201 1.58 -10.65 -14.30
CA LEU A 201 0.29 -11.11 -14.83
C LEU A 201 0.15 -10.83 -16.33
N THR A 202 0.77 -9.75 -16.82
CA THR A 202 0.76 -9.37 -18.22
C THR A 202 1.90 -9.95 -19.05
N HIS A 203 2.88 -10.63 -18.43
CA HIS A 203 3.92 -11.38 -19.11
C HIS A 203 3.29 -12.41 -20.05
N ARG A 204 3.82 -12.52 -21.28
CA ARG A 204 3.33 -13.44 -22.30
C ARG A 204 4.32 -14.61 -22.44
N ASP A 205 3.83 -15.80 -22.13
CA ASP A 205 4.53 -17.05 -22.35
C ASP A 205 4.78 -17.27 -23.86
N SER A 206 5.99 -17.72 -24.21
CA SER A 206 6.41 -17.90 -25.59
C SER A 206 5.81 -19.16 -26.22
N GLU A 207 5.54 -20.20 -25.42
CA GLU A 207 5.07 -21.50 -25.90
C GLU A 207 3.60 -21.46 -26.31
N THR A 208 2.77 -20.84 -25.49
CA THR A 208 1.32 -20.79 -25.67
C THR A 208 0.83 -19.47 -26.24
N SER A 209 1.70 -18.44 -26.28
CA SER A 209 1.34 -17.05 -26.58
C SER A 209 0.27 -16.47 -25.64
N ARG A 210 0.08 -17.05 -24.46
CA ARG A 210 -0.90 -16.57 -23.47
C ARG A 210 -0.23 -15.74 -22.39
N GLN A 211 -1.01 -14.86 -21.77
CA GLN A 211 -0.53 -14.10 -20.62
C GLN A 211 -0.66 -14.92 -19.34
N VAL A 212 0.22 -14.67 -18.36
CA VAL A 212 0.24 -15.39 -17.08
C VAL A 212 -1.13 -15.39 -16.41
N PHE A 213 -1.88 -14.28 -16.40
CA PHE A 213 -3.23 -14.28 -15.81
C PHE A 213 -4.17 -15.27 -16.50
N GLN A 214 -4.04 -15.48 -17.81
CA GLN A 214 -4.85 -16.45 -18.55
C GLN A 214 -4.44 -17.88 -18.21
N LEU A 215 -3.14 -18.12 -18.00
CA LEU A 215 -2.64 -19.44 -17.57
C LEU A 215 -3.11 -19.76 -16.15
N LEU A 216 -3.12 -18.77 -15.25
CA LEU A 216 -3.64 -18.90 -13.89
C LEU A 216 -5.13 -19.26 -13.90
N LEU A 217 -5.96 -18.53 -14.66
CA LEU A 217 -7.41 -18.79 -14.72
C LEU A 217 -7.77 -20.20 -15.15
N ASP A 218 -6.95 -20.82 -16.02
CA ASP A 218 -7.16 -22.19 -16.47
C ASP A 218 -6.80 -23.25 -15.41
N ASN A 219 -5.96 -22.88 -14.45
CA ASN A 219 -5.39 -23.81 -13.46
C ASN A 219 -5.89 -23.56 -12.03
N PHE A 220 -6.63 -22.46 -11.80
CA PHE A 220 -7.39 -22.30 -10.58
C PHE A 220 -8.59 -23.24 -10.58
N ALA A 221 -8.73 -24.03 -9.52
CA ALA A 221 -9.93 -24.82 -9.32
C ALA A 221 -11.15 -23.88 -9.22
N PRO A 222 -12.28 -24.19 -9.89
CA PRO A 222 -13.51 -23.45 -9.64
C PRO A 222 -13.84 -23.56 -8.15
N PRO A 223 -14.37 -22.50 -7.52
CA PRO A 223 -14.76 -22.56 -6.12
C PRO A 223 -15.73 -23.73 -5.93
N THR A 224 -15.37 -24.67 -5.04
CA THR A 224 -16.22 -25.80 -4.70
C THR A 224 -17.54 -25.23 -4.20
N GLU A 225 -18.65 -25.53 -4.87
CA GLU A 225 -19.98 -25.14 -4.39
C GLU A 225 -20.16 -25.73 -2.98
N ALA A 226 -20.05 -24.88 -1.96
CA ALA A 226 -20.29 -25.26 -0.59
C ALA A 226 -21.77 -25.63 -0.45
N GLY A 227 -22.04 -26.94 -0.46
CA GLY A 227 -23.15 -27.60 0.21
C GLY A 227 -24.53 -26.97 0.06
N THR A 228 -25.18 -27.18 -1.08
CA THR A 228 -26.65 -27.32 -1.10
C THR A 228 -27.01 -28.78 -1.02
N SER A 229 -26.93 -29.33 0.20
CA SER A 229 -27.67 -30.54 0.56
C SER A 229 -28.71 -30.19 1.62
N LEU A 230 -29.93 -29.98 1.13
CA LEU A 230 -31.19 -30.21 1.83
C LEU A 230 -32.08 -30.91 0.78
N PRO A 231 -32.85 -31.94 1.15
CA PRO A 231 -33.69 -31.99 2.34
C PRO A 231 -33.27 -33.01 3.41
#